data_AF-A0A914DXW7-F1
#
_entry.id   AF-A0A914DXW7-F1
#
_cell.length_a   1.000
_cell.length_b   1.000
_cell.length_c   1.000
_cell.angle_alpha   90.00
_cell.angle_beta   90.00
_cell.angle_gamma   90.00
#
_symmetry.space_group_name_H-M   'P 1'
#
loop_
_entity.id
_entity.type
_entity.pdbx_description
1 polymer ?
#
loop_
_entity_poly.entity_id
_entity_poly.type
_entity_poly.pdbx_seq_one_letter_code
_entity_poly.pdbx_strand_id
1 'polypeptide(L)'
;MPHWLVKINSRQIRSSKSNYLEQCTFTVGMVCIVLLNLLLIGTALAQNTPTHRKFEYKHSFRAPNLAQRDGTIPFWSVTGDAIASSEQLRLAPSMRSRKGIAYNKRPMVESEFFEVETSFKVTGQGRVGADGLAIWYTSQQGTLGNVFGANDYWVGMGIMLDSFDNDGQKNNPFVSLMINDGTRSNKPFPVKLRLEYFRNVLTVYMTDGLTQAPRYELCLRAENIFLPRNGFFGISAATGGLAGSQF
;
A
#
# COMPACT_ATOMS: atom_id res chain seq x y z
N MET A 1 7.30 -11.69 -23.93
CA MET A 1 8.15 -10.74 -23.17
C MET A 1 7.83 -10.86 -21.70
N PRO A 2 8.79 -10.74 -20.78
CA PRO A 2 8.50 -10.79 -19.35
C PRO A 2 7.60 -9.61 -18.95
N HIS A 3 6.56 -9.89 -18.16
CA HIS A 3 5.65 -8.86 -17.63
C HIS A 3 5.59 -8.99 -16.11
N TRP A 4 5.71 -7.84 -15.43
CA TRP A 4 5.72 -7.78 -13.98
C TRP A 4 4.31 -7.89 -13.43
N LEU A 5 4.08 -8.84 -12.53
CA LEU A 5 2.83 -8.92 -11.78
C LEU A 5 2.93 -8.07 -10.52
N VAL A 6 4.03 -8.16 -9.78
CA VAL A 6 4.38 -7.22 -8.71
C VAL A 6 5.84 -6.83 -8.86
N LYS A 7 6.10 -5.53 -9.06
CA LYS A 7 7.43 -4.95 -9.17
C LYS A 7 7.57 -3.83 -8.15
N ILE A 8 8.55 -3.97 -7.29
CA ILE A 8 8.79 -3.04 -6.20
C ILE A 8 10.17 -2.43 -6.36
N ASN A 9 10.24 -1.11 -6.29
CA ASN A 9 11.48 -0.36 -6.30
C ASN A 9 11.62 0.38 -4.97
N SER A 10 12.79 0.30 -4.34
CA SER A 10 13.16 1.25 -3.29
C SER A 10 13.52 2.60 -3.91
N ARG A 11 13.21 3.68 -3.18
CA ARG A 11 13.71 5.03 -3.49
C ARG A 11 14.77 5.40 -2.47
N GLN A 12 15.92 5.85 -2.95
CA GLN A 12 16.98 6.38 -2.10
C GLN A 12 17.19 7.87 -2.38
N ILE A 13 17.29 8.65 -1.31
CA ILE A 13 17.73 10.04 -1.37
C ILE A 13 19.25 10.01 -1.22
N ARG A 14 19.98 10.46 -2.24
CA ARG A 14 21.43 10.57 -2.14
C ARG A 14 21.74 11.70 -1.17
N SER A 15 22.14 11.38 0.06
CA SER A 15 22.87 12.36 0.88
C SER A 15 24.12 12.72 0.09
N SER A 16 24.17 13.94 -0.43
CA SER A 16 25.44 14.59 -0.75
C SER A 16 26.25 14.58 0.54
N LYS A 17 27.19 13.63 0.67
CA LYS A 17 28.27 13.78 1.64
C LYS A 17 29.08 14.97 1.19
N SER A 18 28.73 16.13 1.68
CA SER A 18 29.55 17.32 1.54
C SER A 18 30.73 17.17 2.49
N ASN A 19 31.82 16.61 1.97
CA ASN A 19 33.11 16.64 2.64
C ASN A 19 33.64 18.08 2.55
N TYR A 20 33.33 18.92 3.53
CA TYR A 20 34.10 20.15 3.73
C TYR A 20 35.13 19.90 4.83
N LEU A 21 36.37 19.67 4.37
CA LEU A 21 37.58 19.80 5.17
C LEU A 21 37.79 21.27 5.58
N GLU A 22 38.53 21.42 6.66
CA GLU A 22 38.65 22.59 7.53
C GLU A 22 39.26 23.89 6.94
N GLN A 23 39.17 24.92 7.79
CA GLN A 23 40.07 26.10 7.97
C GLN A 23 39.87 27.33 7.07
N CYS A 24 39.46 28.44 7.70
CA CYS A 24 40.24 29.68 7.75
C CYS A 24 39.64 30.72 8.73
N THR A 25 40.52 31.37 9.47
CA THR A 25 40.29 32.45 10.45
C THR A 25 40.17 33.85 9.81
N PHE A 26 39.50 34.77 10.55
CA PHE A 26 39.56 36.25 10.55
C PHE A 26 38.49 37.12 9.83
N THR A 27 37.97 38.08 10.62
CA THR A 27 37.14 39.29 10.40
C THR A 27 35.61 39.17 10.38
N VAL A 28 34.96 39.74 11.41
CA VAL A 28 33.62 39.39 11.94
C VAL A 28 32.43 40.11 11.26
N GLY A 29 32.65 41.12 10.41
CA GLY A 29 31.56 41.94 9.87
C GLY A 29 31.03 41.53 8.47
N MET A 30 31.94 41.29 7.51
CA MET A 30 31.56 40.99 6.12
C MET A 30 31.26 39.50 5.89
N VAL A 31 31.83 38.62 6.72
CA VAL A 31 31.71 37.16 6.60
C VAL A 31 30.28 36.69 6.90
N CYS A 32 29.56 37.35 7.80
CA CYS A 32 28.18 36.99 8.13
C CYS A 32 27.23 37.14 6.93
N ILE A 33 27.34 38.23 6.15
CA ILE A 33 26.45 38.45 4.99
C ILE A 33 26.79 37.47 3.86
N VAL A 34 28.08 37.20 3.63
CA VAL A 34 28.52 36.23 2.62
C VAL A 34 28.12 34.81 3.02
N LEU A 35 28.27 34.43 4.30
CA LEU A 35 27.81 33.15 4.81
C LEU A 35 26.28 33.01 4.77
N LEU A 36 25.53 34.06 5.09
CA LEU A 36 24.05 34.03 5.02
C LEU A 36 23.57 33.88 3.57
N ASN A 37 24.21 34.58 2.63
CA ASN A 37 23.92 34.43 1.21
C ASN A 37 24.37 33.07 0.66
N LEU A 38 25.52 32.54 1.07
CA LEU A 38 25.99 31.19 0.72
C LEU A 38 25.07 30.10 1.31
N LEU A 39 24.54 30.30 2.53
CA LEU A 39 23.57 29.40 3.15
C LEU A 39 22.22 29.44 2.40
N LEU A 40 21.76 30.63 2.03
CA LEU A 40 20.54 30.83 1.23
C LEU A 40 20.69 30.21 -0.17
N ILE A 41 21.81 30.40 -0.86
CA ILE A 41 22.12 29.78 -2.15
C ILE A 41 22.24 28.25 -2.00
N GLY A 42 22.87 27.76 -0.92
CA GLY A 42 22.95 26.33 -0.60
C GLY A 42 21.58 25.67 -0.40
N THR A 43 20.64 26.36 0.27
CA THR A 43 19.26 25.87 0.42
C THR A 43 18.48 25.91 -0.89
N ALA A 44 18.70 26.92 -1.75
CA ALA A 44 18.09 27.00 -3.07
C ALA A 44 18.59 25.90 -4.03
N LEU A 45 19.85 25.49 -3.91
CA LEU A 45 20.44 24.39 -4.71
C LEU A 45 20.11 22.98 -4.18
N ALA A 46 19.61 22.85 -2.94
CA ALA A 46 19.31 21.55 -2.34
C ALA A 46 18.01 20.88 -2.87
N GLN A 47 17.28 21.55 -3.76
CA GLN A 47 15.92 21.12 -4.14
C GLN A 47 15.83 20.02 -5.21
N ASN A 48 16.95 19.53 -5.75
CA ASN A 48 16.94 18.48 -6.78
C ASN A 48 17.91 17.34 -6.47
N THR A 49 17.76 16.69 -5.30
CA THR A 49 18.44 15.41 -5.09
C THR A 49 17.78 14.37 -6.00
N PRO A 50 18.49 13.78 -6.98
CA PRO A 50 17.89 12.78 -7.86
C PRO A 50 17.47 11.58 -7.02
N THR A 51 16.16 11.28 -7.00
CA THR A 51 15.66 10.07 -6.34
C THR A 51 15.96 8.88 -7.24
N HIS A 52 16.86 8.00 -6.81
CA HIS A 52 17.20 6.81 -7.59
C HIS A 52 16.20 5.69 -7.28
N ARG A 53 15.72 5.00 -8.32
CA ARG A 53 14.87 3.81 -8.21
C ARG A 53 15.76 2.57 -8.26
N LYS A 54 15.76 1.77 -7.20
CA LYS A 54 16.47 0.48 -7.16
C LYS A 54 15.44 -0.65 -7.12
N PHE A 55 15.50 -1.53 -8.10
CA PHE A 55 14.62 -2.69 -8.17
C PHE A 55 14.90 -3.69 -7.03
N GLU A 56 13.86 -4.07 -6.30
CA GLU A 56 13.95 -5.00 -5.17
C GLU A 56 13.35 -6.36 -5.53
N TYR A 57 14.21 -7.26 -6.03
CA TYR A 57 13.80 -8.59 -6.48
C TYR A 57 13.19 -9.46 -5.37
N LYS A 58 13.58 -9.26 -4.11
CA LYS A 58 13.03 -10.02 -2.97
C LYS A 58 11.58 -9.66 -2.65
N HIS A 59 11.11 -8.52 -3.14
CA HIS A 59 9.75 -8.03 -2.96
C HIS A 59 8.94 -8.07 -4.26
N SER A 60 9.42 -8.76 -5.29
CA SER A 60 8.85 -8.73 -6.63
C SER A 60 8.73 -10.13 -7.22
N PHE A 61 7.76 -10.32 -8.12
CA PHE A 61 7.64 -11.51 -8.97
C PHE A 61 7.06 -11.17 -10.34
N ARG A 62 7.41 -11.96 -11.35
CA ARG A 62 7.01 -11.73 -12.75
C ARG A 62 6.83 -13.04 -13.50
N ALA A 63 6.09 -12.95 -14.59
CA ALA A 63 6.02 -14.02 -15.59
C ALA A 63 6.96 -13.72 -16.78
N PRO A 64 7.42 -14.75 -17.50
CA PRO A 64 7.27 -16.19 -17.19
C PRO A 64 8.20 -16.62 -16.04
N ASN A 65 8.05 -17.87 -15.58
CA ASN A 65 8.78 -18.48 -14.45
C ASN A 65 8.47 -17.87 -13.08
N LEU A 66 7.22 -17.47 -12.88
CA LEU A 66 6.73 -16.94 -11.60
C LEU A 66 6.81 -17.99 -10.47
N ALA A 67 6.23 -19.17 -10.71
CA ALA A 67 6.26 -20.27 -9.77
C ALA A 67 7.38 -21.26 -10.09
N GLN A 68 7.98 -21.81 -9.03
CA GLN A 68 8.89 -22.94 -9.10
C GLN A 68 8.11 -24.23 -9.41
N ARG A 69 8.83 -25.33 -9.68
CA ARG A 69 8.20 -26.63 -10.02
C ARG A 69 7.31 -27.19 -8.91
N ASP A 70 7.53 -26.76 -7.67
CA ASP A 70 6.73 -27.11 -6.50
C ASP A 70 5.52 -26.18 -6.29
N GLY A 71 5.25 -25.25 -7.21
CA GLY A 71 4.17 -24.28 -7.11
C GLY A 71 4.45 -23.09 -6.19
N THR A 72 5.66 -23.00 -5.61
CA THR A 72 6.00 -21.88 -4.72
C THR A 72 6.54 -20.68 -5.50
N ILE A 73 6.25 -19.47 -5.00
CA ILE A 73 6.83 -18.22 -5.49
C ILE A 73 8.02 -17.86 -4.60
N PRO A 74 9.23 -17.63 -5.14
CA PRO A 74 10.38 -17.21 -4.34
C PRO A 74 10.06 -15.98 -3.50
N PHE A 75 10.40 -16.01 -2.20
CA PHE A 75 10.16 -14.94 -1.23
C PHE A 75 8.69 -14.64 -0.87
N TRP A 76 7.72 -15.32 -1.47
CA TRP A 76 6.30 -15.11 -1.18
C TRP A 76 5.67 -16.37 -0.57
N SER A 77 4.75 -16.17 0.37
CA SER A 77 3.82 -17.18 0.86
C SER A 77 2.55 -17.09 0.04
N VAL A 78 1.96 -18.22 -0.34
CA VAL A 78 0.69 -18.31 -1.08
C VAL A 78 -0.22 -19.21 -0.25
N THR A 79 -1.40 -18.73 0.10
CA THR A 79 -2.32 -19.39 1.05
C THR A 79 -3.77 -19.32 0.56
N GLY A 80 -4.61 -20.26 1.02
CA GLY A 80 -6.02 -20.35 0.65
C GLY A 80 -6.21 -21.02 -0.71
N ASP A 81 -7.16 -20.51 -1.49
CA ASP A 81 -7.46 -20.99 -2.85
C ASP A 81 -6.54 -20.37 -3.92
N ALA A 82 -5.48 -19.65 -3.52
CA ALA A 82 -4.54 -19.03 -4.45
C ALA A 82 -3.66 -20.10 -5.12
N ILE A 83 -3.55 -20.01 -6.45
CA ILE A 83 -2.82 -20.97 -7.29
C ILE A 83 -1.77 -20.20 -8.10
N ALA A 84 -0.50 -20.52 -7.89
CA ALA A 84 0.61 -19.98 -8.66
C ALA A 84 0.96 -20.90 -9.83
N SER A 85 1.19 -20.33 -11.01
CA SER A 85 1.72 -21.01 -12.19
C SER A 85 2.98 -20.31 -12.70
N SER A 86 3.59 -20.78 -13.79
CA SER A 86 4.72 -20.07 -14.41
C SER A 86 4.33 -18.69 -14.96
N GLU A 87 3.05 -18.48 -15.30
CA GLU A 87 2.57 -17.31 -16.02
C GLU A 87 1.77 -16.32 -15.16
N GLN A 88 1.17 -16.77 -14.05
CA GLN A 88 0.31 -15.91 -13.24
C GLN A 88 0.13 -16.46 -11.83
N LEU A 89 -0.28 -15.58 -10.92
CA LEU A 89 -0.78 -15.94 -9.61
C LEU A 89 -2.29 -15.71 -9.59
N ARG A 90 -3.08 -16.78 -9.69
CA ARG A 90 -4.54 -16.68 -9.56
C ARG A 90 -4.89 -16.64 -8.08
N LEU A 91 -5.33 -15.50 -7.58
CA LEU A 91 -5.65 -15.34 -6.14
C LEU A 91 -6.98 -15.99 -5.77
N ALA A 92 -8.01 -15.80 -6.59
CA ALA A 92 -9.30 -16.45 -6.39
C ALA A 92 -9.84 -16.96 -7.74
N PRO A 93 -10.21 -18.25 -7.86
CA PRO A 93 -10.83 -18.75 -9.09
C PRO A 93 -12.28 -18.28 -9.22
N SER A 94 -12.86 -18.37 -10.42
CA SER A 94 -14.29 -18.12 -10.73
C SER A 94 -15.23 -19.17 -10.09
N MET A 95 -15.05 -19.48 -8.81
CA MET A 95 -15.96 -20.28 -8.01
C MET A 95 -16.46 -19.41 -6.86
N ARG A 96 -17.65 -19.73 -6.34
CA ARG A 96 -18.21 -19.00 -5.20
C ARG A 96 -17.40 -19.25 -3.94
N SER A 97 -17.37 -18.26 -3.05
CA SER A 97 -16.83 -18.37 -1.70
C SER A 97 -15.36 -18.81 -1.65
N ARG A 98 -14.53 -18.23 -2.52
CA ARG A 98 -13.08 -18.51 -2.58
C ARG A 98 -12.30 -17.35 -2.05
N LYS A 99 -11.17 -17.65 -1.42
CA LYS A 99 -10.29 -16.66 -0.82
C LYS A 99 -8.86 -17.08 -1.00
N GLY A 100 -8.04 -16.19 -1.52
CA GLY A 100 -6.62 -16.44 -1.62
C GLY A 100 -5.81 -15.19 -1.37
N ILE A 101 -4.61 -15.42 -0.86
CA ILE A 101 -3.74 -14.38 -0.35
C ILE A 101 -2.30 -14.78 -0.63
N ALA A 102 -1.50 -13.81 -1.07
CA ALA A 102 -0.07 -13.95 -1.18
C ALA A 102 0.64 -12.79 -0.49
N TYR A 103 1.60 -13.10 0.36
CA TYR A 103 2.35 -12.11 1.12
C TYR A 103 3.85 -12.33 0.96
N ASN A 104 4.60 -11.23 0.95
CA ASN A 104 6.04 -11.32 1.01
C ASN A 104 6.45 -11.88 2.37
N LYS A 105 7.44 -12.79 2.37
CA LYS A 105 7.99 -13.39 3.60
C LYS A 105 8.92 -12.43 4.34
N ARG A 106 9.33 -11.32 3.72
CA ARG A 106 10.29 -10.36 4.26
C ARG A 106 9.68 -8.96 4.30
N PRO A 107 9.91 -8.21 5.39
CA PRO A 107 9.54 -6.81 5.44
C PRO A 107 10.45 -5.96 4.55
N MET A 108 9.94 -4.81 4.08
CA MET A 108 10.66 -3.81 3.31
C MET A 108 11.63 -3.04 4.21
N VAL A 109 12.86 -3.52 4.34
CA VAL A 109 13.89 -2.92 5.22
C VAL A 109 14.91 -2.10 4.44
N GLU A 110 14.91 -2.21 3.11
CA GLU A 110 15.88 -1.59 2.21
C GLU A 110 15.68 -0.07 2.10
N SER A 111 14.46 0.44 2.30
CA SER A 111 14.14 1.86 2.32
C SER A 111 12.78 2.15 2.95
N GLU A 112 12.65 3.35 3.52
CA GLU A 112 11.37 3.92 3.96
C GLU A 112 10.51 4.42 2.80
N PHE A 113 11.11 4.61 1.63
CA PHE A 113 10.45 5.09 0.42
C PHE A 113 10.45 3.99 -0.65
N PHE A 114 9.29 3.74 -1.23
CA PHE A 114 9.14 2.70 -2.25
C PHE A 114 8.10 3.07 -3.31
N GLU A 115 8.15 2.34 -4.42
CA GLU A 115 7.20 2.40 -5.53
C GLU A 115 6.78 0.97 -5.85
N VAL A 116 5.47 0.73 -5.96
CA VAL A 116 4.89 -0.57 -6.30
C VAL A 116 4.16 -0.45 -7.64
N GLU A 117 4.51 -1.29 -8.58
CA GLU A 117 3.86 -1.46 -9.88
C GLU A 117 3.22 -2.85 -9.89
N THR A 118 1.89 -2.91 -9.98
CA THR A 118 1.13 -4.17 -9.98
C THR A 118 0.34 -4.30 -11.28
N SER A 119 0.45 -5.45 -11.94
CA SER A 119 -0.37 -5.81 -13.09
C SER A 119 -1.31 -6.95 -12.70
N PHE A 120 -2.61 -6.75 -12.88
CA PHE A 120 -3.63 -7.73 -12.53
C PHE A 120 -4.72 -7.75 -13.60
N LYS A 121 -5.52 -8.83 -13.61
CA LYS A 121 -6.66 -8.98 -14.50
C LYS A 121 -7.81 -9.63 -13.75
N VAL A 122 -8.94 -8.93 -13.68
CA VAL A 122 -10.20 -9.50 -13.17
C VAL A 122 -11.03 -9.99 -14.37
N THR A 123 -11.43 -11.26 -14.37
CA THR A 123 -12.32 -11.82 -15.40
C THR A 123 -13.44 -12.63 -14.77
N GLY A 124 -14.62 -12.68 -15.38
CA GLY A 124 -15.74 -13.48 -14.88
C GLY A 124 -16.61 -13.96 -16.04
N GLN A 125 -17.41 -15.00 -15.82
CA GLN A 125 -18.40 -15.43 -16.80
C GLN A 125 -19.56 -14.41 -16.93
N GLY A 126 -19.77 -13.57 -15.91
CA GLY A 126 -20.78 -12.51 -15.89
C GLY A 126 -20.22 -11.11 -16.16
N ARG A 127 -21.12 -10.13 -16.36
CA ARG A 127 -20.78 -8.71 -16.53
C ARG A 127 -20.25 -8.03 -15.26
N VAL A 128 -20.47 -8.64 -14.09
CA VAL A 128 -20.04 -8.16 -12.78
C VAL A 128 -19.32 -9.30 -12.07
N GLY A 129 -18.06 -9.08 -11.68
CA GLY A 129 -17.31 -9.96 -10.80
C GLY A 129 -17.41 -9.48 -9.35
N ALA A 130 -17.41 -10.41 -8.40
CA ALA A 130 -17.38 -10.12 -6.97
C ALA A 130 -16.31 -11.00 -6.30
N ASP A 131 -15.67 -10.60 -5.21
CA ASP A 131 -15.89 -9.36 -4.43
C ASP A 131 -14.87 -8.26 -4.77
N GLY A 132 -13.68 -8.65 -5.25
CA GLY A 132 -12.60 -7.73 -5.65
C GLY A 132 -11.23 -8.17 -5.12
N LEU A 133 -10.22 -7.33 -5.32
CA LEU A 133 -8.84 -7.57 -4.87
C LEU A 133 -8.37 -6.46 -3.93
N ALA A 134 -7.37 -6.77 -3.11
CA ALA A 134 -6.68 -5.78 -2.29
C ALA A 134 -5.17 -5.93 -2.36
N ILE A 135 -4.46 -4.80 -2.37
CA ILE A 135 -3.00 -4.70 -2.27
C ILE A 135 -2.67 -4.15 -0.88
N TRP A 136 -1.70 -4.75 -0.22
CA TRP A 136 -1.39 -4.52 1.18
C TRP A 136 0.05 -4.07 1.40
N TYR A 137 0.23 -3.17 2.36
CA TYR A 137 1.51 -2.87 3.00
C TYR A 137 1.29 -2.75 4.51
N THR A 138 1.61 -3.81 5.25
CA THR A 138 1.19 -3.98 6.66
C THR A 138 2.35 -4.37 7.56
N SER A 139 2.30 -4.03 8.84
CA SER A 139 3.38 -4.36 9.79
C SER A 139 3.58 -5.86 10.02
N GLN A 140 2.54 -6.66 9.73
CA GLN A 140 2.54 -8.11 9.84
C GLN A 140 1.97 -8.73 8.57
N GLN A 141 2.36 -9.97 8.26
CA GLN A 141 1.75 -10.72 7.17
C GLN A 141 0.27 -10.95 7.46
N GLY A 142 -0.58 -10.71 6.46
CA GLY A 142 -2.00 -10.97 6.57
C GLY A 142 -2.31 -12.46 6.60
N THR A 143 -3.42 -12.82 7.23
CA THR A 143 -4.00 -14.17 7.20
C THR A 143 -5.30 -14.17 6.39
N LEU A 144 -5.81 -15.35 6.05
CA LEU A 144 -7.12 -15.44 5.40
C LEU A 144 -8.22 -14.80 6.26
N GLY A 145 -9.12 -14.05 5.62
CA GLY A 145 -10.22 -13.36 6.30
C GLY A 145 -11.29 -12.85 5.36
N ASN A 146 -12.10 -11.87 5.80
CA ASN A 146 -13.26 -11.42 5.04
C ASN A 146 -13.00 -10.17 4.20
N VAL A 147 -11.89 -9.46 4.41
CA VAL A 147 -11.55 -8.24 3.68
C VAL A 147 -10.80 -8.59 2.41
N PHE A 148 -11.53 -8.78 1.30
CA PHE A 148 -10.95 -9.17 0.01
C PHE A 148 -10.01 -10.38 0.12
N GLY A 149 -10.34 -11.34 1.01
CA GLY A 149 -9.56 -12.55 1.27
C GLY A 149 -8.56 -12.44 2.42
N ALA A 150 -8.31 -11.24 2.96
CA ALA A 150 -7.42 -11.00 4.10
C ALA A 150 -8.19 -10.74 5.42
N ASN A 151 -7.46 -10.77 6.54
CA ASN A 151 -7.96 -10.49 7.89
C ASN A 151 -8.43 -9.05 8.09
N ASP A 152 -9.34 -8.89 9.04
CA ASP A 152 -10.09 -7.65 9.23
C ASP A 152 -9.33 -6.59 10.04
N TYR A 153 -8.33 -7.01 10.82
CA TYR A 153 -7.49 -6.14 11.64
C TYR A 153 -6.07 -6.11 11.10
N TRP A 154 -5.61 -4.97 10.61
CA TRP A 154 -4.23 -4.78 10.17
C TRP A 154 -3.68 -3.45 10.66
N VAL A 155 -2.36 -3.36 10.78
CA VAL A 155 -1.66 -2.09 11.01
C VAL A 155 -0.92 -1.75 9.72
N GLY A 156 -1.33 -0.68 9.05
CA GLY A 156 -0.75 -0.25 7.77
C GLY A 156 -1.81 0.11 6.74
N MET A 157 -1.48 -0.13 5.48
CA MET A 157 -2.24 0.32 4.32
C MET A 157 -2.85 -0.87 3.56
N GLY A 158 -4.13 -0.74 3.20
CA GLY A 158 -4.80 -1.55 2.19
C GLY A 158 -5.31 -0.67 1.05
N ILE A 159 -5.09 -1.08 -0.18
CA ILE A 159 -5.71 -0.50 -1.38
C ILE A 159 -6.69 -1.53 -1.89
N MET A 160 -7.98 -1.22 -1.83
CA MET A 160 -9.06 -2.14 -2.20
C MET A 160 -9.61 -1.74 -3.56
N LEU A 161 -9.71 -2.70 -4.47
CA LEU A 161 -10.35 -2.55 -5.77
C LEU A 161 -11.65 -3.36 -5.73
N ASP A 162 -12.72 -2.66 -5.40
CA ASP A 162 -14.03 -3.24 -5.18
C ASP A 162 -14.82 -3.26 -6.50
N SER A 163 -15.07 -4.47 -7.01
CA SER A 163 -15.80 -4.68 -8.25
C SER A 163 -17.30 -4.89 -8.05
N PHE A 164 -17.77 -5.08 -6.81
CA PHE A 164 -19.15 -5.42 -6.53
C PHE A 164 -19.89 -4.28 -5.81
N ASP A 165 -20.96 -3.81 -6.43
CA ASP A 165 -21.84 -2.78 -5.87
C ASP A 165 -22.71 -3.38 -4.75
N ASN A 166 -22.18 -3.35 -3.52
CA ASN A 166 -22.86 -3.87 -2.33
C ASN A 166 -23.94 -2.93 -1.79
N ASP A 167 -23.87 -1.63 -2.12
CA ASP A 167 -24.77 -0.59 -1.60
C ASP A 167 -25.83 -0.12 -2.62
N GLY A 168 -25.74 -0.61 -3.85
CA GLY A 168 -26.67 -0.35 -4.94
C GLY A 168 -26.54 1.06 -5.53
N GLN A 169 -25.48 1.79 -5.21
CA GLN A 169 -25.28 3.18 -5.63
C GLN A 169 -24.69 3.32 -7.03
N LYS A 170 -24.37 2.21 -7.71
CA LYS A 170 -23.81 2.17 -9.08
C LYS A 170 -22.50 2.95 -9.24
N ASN A 171 -21.68 2.97 -8.21
CA ASN A 171 -20.38 3.64 -8.16
C ASN A 171 -19.19 2.66 -8.29
N ASN A 172 -19.43 1.35 -8.43
CA ASN A 172 -18.41 0.35 -8.70
C ASN A 172 -18.15 0.15 -10.21
N PRO A 173 -16.93 -0.22 -10.63
CA PRO A 173 -15.77 -0.55 -9.80
C PRO A 173 -15.14 0.68 -9.14
N PHE A 174 -14.78 0.56 -7.86
CA PHE A 174 -14.22 1.66 -7.06
C PHE A 174 -12.87 1.27 -6.47
N VAL A 175 -11.92 2.21 -6.45
CA VAL A 175 -10.62 2.03 -5.80
C VAL A 175 -10.60 2.88 -4.54
N SER A 176 -10.33 2.25 -3.40
CA SER A 176 -10.27 2.92 -2.10
C SER A 176 -8.94 2.65 -1.39
N LEU A 177 -8.51 3.60 -0.57
CA LEU A 177 -7.34 3.51 0.29
C LEU A 177 -7.81 3.48 1.75
N MET A 178 -7.35 2.50 2.51
CA MET A 178 -7.65 2.40 3.94
C MET A 178 -6.38 2.24 4.76
N ILE A 179 -6.18 3.17 5.69
CA ILE A 179 -5.16 3.07 6.74
C ILE A 179 -5.82 2.55 8.00
N ASN A 180 -5.22 1.54 8.61
CA ASN A 180 -5.69 0.93 9.84
C ASN A 180 -4.54 0.85 10.85
N ASP A 181 -4.88 1.02 12.13
CA ASP A 181 -3.98 0.98 13.27
C ASP A 181 -4.12 -0.33 14.08
N GLY A 182 -4.84 -1.31 13.52
CA GLY A 182 -5.11 -2.60 14.14
C GLY A 182 -6.37 -2.63 15.01
N THR A 183 -7.04 -1.49 15.22
CA THR A 183 -8.22 -1.41 16.10
C THR A 183 -9.54 -1.54 15.35
N ARG A 184 -9.53 -1.33 14.02
CA ARG A 184 -10.75 -1.24 13.21
C ARG A 184 -10.95 -2.51 12.41
N SER A 185 -12.12 -3.13 12.54
CA SER A 185 -12.60 -4.15 11.61
C SER A 185 -13.24 -3.48 10.41
N ASN A 186 -13.21 -4.13 9.23
CA ASN A 186 -14.07 -3.73 8.11
C ASN A 186 -15.55 -3.82 8.53
N LYS A 187 -16.38 -2.89 8.07
CA LYS A 187 -17.76 -2.69 8.57
C LYS A 187 -18.78 -2.84 7.44
N PRO A 188 -19.98 -3.38 7.73
CA PRO A 188 -20.99 -3.70 6.72
C PRO A 188 -21.65 -2.46 6.10
N PHE A 189 -21.70 -1.33 6.80
CA PHE A 189 -22.23 -0.07 6.26
C PHE A 189 -21.12 0.94 5.99
N PRO A 190 -21.31 1.85 5.00
CA PRO A 190 -20.33 2.87 4.69
C PRO A 190 -19.98 3.72 5.92
N VAL A 191 -18.70 3.74 6.26
CA VAL A 191 -18.17 4.62 7.30
C VAL A 191 -18.20 6.05 6.77
N LYS A 192 -19.03 6.91 7.36
CA LYS A 192 -19.11 8.33 7.01
C LYS A 192 -18.09 9.11 7.85
N LEU A 193 -17.38 10.04 7.19
CA LEU A 193 -16.42 10.92 7.85
C LEU A 193 -17.01 12.33 8.00
N ARG A 194 -16.77 12.94 9.15
CA ARG A 194 -16.94 14.39 9.36
C ARG A 194 -15.57 14.96 9.70
N LEU A 195 -15.13 15.91 8.89
CA LEU A 195 -13.84 16.57 9.03
C LEU A 195 -14.06 17.96 9.64
N GLU A 196 -13.34 18.25 10.72
CA GLU A 196 -13.28 19.57 11.34
C GLU A 196 -11.84 20.03 11.37
N TYR A 197 -11.53 21.10 10.64
CA TYR A 197 -10.23 21.75 10.69
C TYR A 197 -10.37 23.09 11.42
N PHE A 198 -9.82 23.18 12.63
CA PHE A 198 -9.93 24.36 13.46
C PHE A 198 -8.63 24.61 14.22
N ARG A 199 -8.13 25.85 14.17
CA ARG A 199 -6.87 26.28 14.81
C ARG A 199 -5.69 25.34 14.51
N ASN A 200 -5.47 25.05 13.23
CA ASN A 200 -4.43 24.15 12.70
C ASN A 200 -4.52 22.68 13.11
N VAL A 201 -5.64 22.25 13.70
CA VAL A 201 -5.82 20.85 14.09
C VAL A 201 -6.92 20.21 13.23
N LEU A 202 -6.57 19.12 12.54
CA LEU A 202 -7.53 18.26 11.85
C LEU A 202 -8.13 17.26 12.84
N THR A 203 -9.44 17.36 13.04
CA THR A 203 -10.25 16.43 13.82
C THR A 203 -11.16 15.67 12.87
N VAL A 204 -11.09 14.35 12.90
CA VAL A 204 -11.89 13.45 12.10
C VAL A 204 -12.84 12.72 13.04
N TYR A 205 -14.13 12.79 12.74
CA TYR A 205 -15.15 11.93 13.32
C TYR A 205 -15.56 10.89 12.29
N MET A 206 -15.88 9.69 12.75
CA MET A 206 -16.32 8.58 11.90
C MET A 206 -17.56 7.92 12.48
N THR A 207 -18.39 7.35 11.62
CA THR A 207 -19.44 6.43 12.07
C THR A 207 -18.89 5.04 12.31
N ASP A 208 -19.48 4.28 13.23
CA ASP A 208 -19.07 2.90 13.55
C ASP A 208 -19.27 1.89 12.39
N GLY A 209 -20.04 2.28 11.36
CA GLY A 209 -20.37 1.45 10.20
C GLY A 209 -21.20 0.21 10.55
N LEU A 210 -21.76 0.14 11.76
CA LEU A 210 -22.59 -0.97 12.24
C LEU A 210 -24.09 -0.68 12.08
N THR A 211 -24.47 0.59 12.04
CA THR A 211 -25.87 1.00 11.87
C THR A 211 -26.06 1.90 10.66
N GLN A 212 -27.24 1.82 10.04
CA GLN A 212 -27.61 2.67 8.90
C GLN A 212 -27.72 4.16 9.29
N ALA A 213 -28.15 4.44 10.52
CA ALA A 213 -28.16 5.78 11.09
C ALA A 213 -26.74 6.21 11.49
N PRO A 214 -26.23 7.36 11.03
CA PRO A 214 -24.86 7.76 11.29
C PRO A 214 -24.67 8.29 12.72
N ARG A 215 -24.00 7.51 13.56
CA ARG A 215 -23.53 7.93 14.88
C ARG A 215 -22.04 8.28 14.81
N TYR A 216 -21.72 9.57 14.81
CA TYR A 216 -20.34 10.04 14.71
C TYR A 216 -19.60 9.96 16.04
N GLU A 217 -18.44 9.31 16.02
CA GLU A 217 -17.52 9.18 17.16
C GLU A 217 -16.16 9.76 16.77
N LEU A 218 -15.42 10.28 17.76
CA LEU A 218 -14.09 10.86 17.52
C LEU A 218 -13.13 9.75 17.05
N CYS A 219 -12.58 9.91 15.84
CA CYS A 219 -11.74 8.91 15.16
C CYS A 219 -10.27 9.24 15.23
N LEU A 220 -9.91 10.48 14.91
CA LEU A 220 -8.53 10.91 14.77
C LEU A 220 -8.45 12.40 15.07
N ARG A 221 -7.42 12.80 15.79
CA ARG A 221 -7.00 14.19 15.87
C ARG A 221 -5.52 14.20 15.53
N ALA A 222 -5.18 14.57 14.30
CA ALA A 222 -3.85 14.29 13.77
C ALA A 222 -3.20 15.45 13.04
N GLU A 223 -1.87 15.44 13.18
CA GLU A 223 -0.88 16.12 12.36
C GLU A 223 0.15 15.04 12.00
N ASN A 224 0.66 14.99 10.76
CA ASN A 224 1.68 14.05 10.27
C ASN A 224 1.31 12.53 10.33
N ILE A 225 0.79 11.98 9.23
CA ILE A 225 0.48 10.54 9.11
C ILE A 225 1.77 9.74 8.84
N PHE A 226 2.03 8.71 9.63
CA PHE A 226 3.19 7.82 9.50
C PHE A 226 2.74 6.40 9.14
N LEU A 227 3.35 5.83 8.09
CA LEU A 227 3.21 4.41 7.78
C LEU A 227 4.19 3.56 8.62
N PRO A 228 3.87 2.28 8.88
CA PRO A 228 4.80 1.42 9.59
C PRO A 228 6.11 1.28 8.81
N ARG A 229 7.22 1.49 9.51
CA ARG A 229 8.55 1.13 9.02
C ARG A 229 8.64 -0.40 8.91
N ASN A 230 9.26 -0.91 7.85
CA ASN A 230 9.48 -2.34 7.66
C ASN A 230 8.18 -3.16 7.55
N GLY A 231 7.25 -2.72 6.69
CA GLY A 231 6.02 -3.46 6.40
C GLY A 231 6.24 -4.58 5.38
N PHE A 232 5.32 -5.54 5.37
CA PHE A 232 5.21 -6.62 4.41
C PHE A 232 4.27 -6.22 3.27
N PHE A 233 4.66 -6.53 2.05
CA PHE A 233 3.78 -6.41 0.89
C PHE A 233 2.87 -7.63 0.78
N GLY A 234 1.62 -7.41 0.40
CA GLY A 234 0.67 -8.49 0.18
C GLY A 234 -0.32 -8.17 -0.93
N ILE A 235 -0.96 -9.21 -1.45
CA ILE A 235 -2.09 -9.11 -2.37
C ILE A 235 -3.09 -10.22 -2.02
N SER A 236 -4.38 -9.91 -2.02
CA SER A 236 -5.43 -10.87 -1.75
C SER A 236 -6.63 -10.65 -2.65
N ALA A 237 -7.42 -11.70 -2.84
CA ALA A 237 -8.71 -11.62 -3.51
C ALA A 237 -9.72 -12.54 -2.84
N ALA A 238 -11.00 -12.21 -2.99
CA ALA A 238 -12.10 -13.08 -2.60
C ALA A 238 -13.22 -13.07 -3.64
N THR A 239 -14.01 -14.13 -3.64
CA THR A 239 -15.27 -14.23 -4.35
C THR A 239 -16.42 -14.49 -3.38
N GLY A 240 -17.51 -13.75 -3.52
CA GLY A 240 -18.72 -13.91 -2.74
C GLY A 240 -19.73 -14.87 -3.40
N GLY A 241 -21.01 -14.48 -3.38
CA GLY A 241 -22.11 -15.23 -4.02
C GLY A 241 -22.11 -15.16 -5.55
N LEU A 242 -21.52 -14.10 -6.12
CA LEU A 242 -21.17 -13.99 -7.54
C LEU A 242 -19.68 -14.29 -7.70
N ALA A 243 -19.30 -14.94 -8.81
CA ALA A 243 -17.94 -15.41 -9.02
C ALA A 243 -17.26 -14.71 -10.21
N GLY A 244 -16.14 -14.03 -9.94
CA GLY A 244 -15.13 -13.64 -10.92
C GLY A 244 -13.78 -14.27 -10.57
N SER A 245 -13.02 -14.74 -11.56
CA SER A 245 -11.60 -15.07 -11.41
C SER A 245 -10.77 -13.80 -11.29
N GLN A 246 -9.85 -13.79 -10.35
CA GLN A 246 -8.93 -12.69 -10.14
C GLN A 246 -7.50 -13.20 -10.31
N PHE A 247 -6.81 -12.62 -11.28
CA PHE A 247 -5.47 -12.97 -11.74
C PHE A 247 -4.48 -11.85 -11.50
#